data_AF-A0A3R9P152-F1
#
_entry.id   AF-A0A3R9P152-F1
#
_cell.length_a   1.000
_cell.length_b   1.000
_cell.length_c   1.000
_cell.angle_alpha   90.00
_cell.angle_beta   90.00
_cell.angle_gamma   90.00
#
_symmetry.space_group_name_H-M   'P 1'
#
loop_
_entity.id
_entity.type
_entity.pdbx_description
1 polymer ?
#
loop_
_entity_poly.entity_id
_entity_poly.type
_entity_poly.pdbx_seq_one_letter_code
_entity_poly.pdbx_strand_id
1 'polypeptide(L)' 'MMIKLPEHTPVGTKVTLIGEQGDERITILDAARRLGTITYEIPCMISGRVPRRYNF' A
#
# COMPACT_ATOMS: atom_id res chain seq x y z
N MET A 1 -9.48 7.46 -3.36
CA MET A 1 -9.89 6.05 -3.26
C MET A 1 -10.74 5.89 -2.00
N MET A 2 -11.77 5.04 -2.05
CA MET A 2 -12.58 4.67 -0.88
C MET A 2 -12.47 3.16 -0.69
N ILE A 3 -12.54 2.68 0.56
CA ILE A 3 -12.50 1.25 0.90
C ILE A 3 -13.70 0.89 1.75
N LYS A 4 -14.20 -0.34 1.59
CA LYS A 4 -15.26 -0.89 2.45
C LYS A 4 -14.62 -1.30 3.77
N LEU A 5 -15.13 -0.77 4.88
CA LEU A 5 -14.73 -1.17 6.22
C LEU A 5 -15.70 -2.25 6.74
N PRO A 6 -15.19 -3.27 7.46
CA PRO A 6 -16.04 -4.29 8.07
C PRO A 6 -16.87 -3.73 9.24
N GLU A 7 -16.36 -2.68 9.89
CA GLU A 7 -16.96 -2.04 11.06
C GLU A 7 -16.54 -0.56 11.17
N HIS A 8 -17.08 0.16 12.15
CA HIS A 8 -16.69 1.54 12.39
C HIS A 8 -15.21 1.64 12.77
N THR A 9 -14.47 2.51 12.08
CA THR A 9 -13.04 2.73 12.32
C THR A 9 -12.77 4.22 12.49
N PRO A 10 -12.04 4.66 13.53
CA PRO A 10 -11.76 6.07 13.77
C PRO A 10 -10.97 6.74 12.64
N VAL A 11 -11.18 8.05 12.48
CA VAL A 11 -10.39 8.88 11.56
C VAL A 11 -8.92 8.90 12.00
N GLY A 12 -8.00 8.80 11.05
CA GLY A 12 -6.56 8.76 11.31
C GLY A 12 -6.00 7.35 11.51
N THR A 13 -6.84 6.30 11.46
CA THR A 13 -6.39 4.92 11.49
C THR A 13 -5.40 4.64 10.35
N LYS A 14 -4.25 4.05 10.69
CA LYS A 14 -3.21 3.68 9.73
C LYS A 14 -3.74 2.63 8.75
N VAL A 15 -3.46 2.82 7.47
CA VAL A 15 -3.79 1.86 6.40
C VAL A 15 -2.49 1.42 5.70
N THR A 16 -2.32 0.11 5.55
CA THR A 16 -1.20 -0.48 4.82
C THR A 16 -1.63 -0.88 3.41
N LEU A 17 -1.19 -0.14 2.39
CA LEU A 17 -1.49 -0.47 0.98
C LEU A 17 -0.49 -1.46 0.38
N ILE A 18 0.76 -1.41 0.83
CA ILE A 18 1.85 -2.34 0.49
C ILE A 18 2.67 -2.50 1.79
N GLY A 19 2.88 -3.73 2.22
CA GLY A 19 3.52 -4.05 3.50
C GLY A 19 2.75 -5.12 4.26
N GLU A 20 2.93 -5.15 5.58
CA GLU A 20 2.39 -6.16 6.48
C GLU A 20 1.59 -5.51 7.62
N GLN A 21 0.53 -6.19 8.04
CA GLN A 21 -0.32 -5.80 9.16
C GLN A 21 -0.87 -7.07 9.83
N GLY A 22 -0.44 -7.34 11.06
CA GLY A 22 -0.74 -8.62 11.70
C GLY A 22 -0.16 -9.77 10.86
N ASP A 23 -0.97 -10.79 10.59
CA ASP A 23 -0.58 -11.94 9.77
C ASP A 23 -0.86 -11.73 8.26
N GLU A 24 -1.43 -10.58 7.88
CA GLU A 24 -1.73 -10.26 6.48
C GLU A 24 -0.62 -9.43 5.83
N ARG A 25 -0.34 -9.70 4.56
CA ARG A 25 0.67 -9.00 3.77
C ARG A 25 0.17 -8.70 2.36
N ILE A 26 0.42 -7.48 1.90
CA ILE A 26 0.25 -7.05 0.51
C ILE A 26 1.64 -6.76 -0.06
N THR A 27 2.12 -7.60 -0.97
CA THR A 27 3.45 -7.45 -1.56
C THR A 27 3.44 -6.52 -2.78
N ILE A 28 4.62 -6.04 -3.18
CA ILE A 28 4.81 -5.34 -4.47
C ILE A 28 4.37 -6.22 -5.65
N LEU A 29 4.56 -7.54 -5.56
CA LEU A 29 4.14 -8.48 -6.59
C LEU A 29 2.62 -8.58 -6.68
N ASP A 30 1.90 -8.52 -5.55
CA ASP A 30 0.43 -8.52 -5.55
C ASP A 30 -0.12 -7.27 -6.23
N ALA A 31 0.49 -6.10 -5.95
CA ALA A 31 0.15 -4.86 -6.64
C ALA A 31 0.43 -4.93 -8.15
N ALA A 32 1.59 -5.45 -8.55
CA ALA A 32 1.97 -5.65 -9.95
C ALA A 32 1.00 -6.57 -10.68
N ARG A 33 0.66 -7.73 -10.09
CA ARG A 33 -0.34 -8.67 -10.63
C ARG A 33 -1.71 -8.02 -10.80
N ARG A 34 -2.15 -7.22 -9.82
CA ARG A 34 -3.45 -6.54 -9.87
C ARG A 34 -3.52 -5.48 -10.98
N LEU A 35 -2.39 -4.87 -11.33
CA LEU A 35 -2.29 -3.89 -12.41
C LEU A 35 -1.86 -4.50 -13.75
N GLY A 36 -1.53 -5.79 -13.79
CA GLY A 36 -1.05 -6.47 -15.00
C GLY A 36 0.36 -6.06 -15.43
N THR A 37 1.23 -5.73 -14.47
CA THR A 37 2.59 -5.21 -14.72
C THR A 37 3.66 -5.98 -13.95
N ILE A 38 4.90 -5.49 -13.95
CA ILE A 38 6.05 -6.08 -13.25
C ILE A 38 6.34 -5.36 -11.92
N THR A 39 7.08 -6.04 -11.03
CA THR A 39 7.41 -5.53 -9.69
C THR A 39 8.17 -4.21 -9.70
N TYR A 40 8.97 -3.94 -10.73
CA TYR A 40 9.79 -2.73 -10.82
C TYR A 40 8.98 -1.47 -11.14
N GLU A 41 7.86 -1.61 -11.83
CA GLU A 41 7.05 -0.46 -12.21
C GLU A 41 6.26 0.13 -11.03
N ILE A 42 5.82 -0.70 -10.08
CA ILE A 42 5.07 -0.25 -8.90
C ILE A 42 5.80 0.84 -8.10
N PRO A 43 7.06 0.66 -7.65
CA PRO A 43 7.78 1.74 -6.96
C PRO A 43 8.06 2.94 -7.86
N CYS A 44 8.27 2.75 -9.17
CA CYS A 44 8.47 3.85 -10.12
C CYS A 44 7.21 4.71 -10.31
N MET A 45 6.02 4.12 -10.18
CA MET A 45 4.74 4.84 -10.25
C MET A 45 4.44 5.67 -8.98
N ILE A 46 5.15 5.45 -7.87
CA ILE A 46 4.97 6.26 -6.65
C ILE A 46 5.52 7.67 -6.93
N SER A 47 4.60 8.60 -7.25
CA SER A 47 4.95 9.97 -7.61
C SER A 47 5.72 10.72 -6.51
N GLY A 48 6.37 11.82 -6.87
CA GLY A 48 7.07 12.72 -5.95
C GLY A 48 6.21 13.29 -4.80
N ARG A 49 4.88 13.25 -4.94
CA ARG A 49 3.94 13.75 -3.91
C ARG A 49 3.96 12.93 -2.61
N VAL A 50 4.33 11.65 -2.67
CA VAL A 50 4.37 10.78 -1.49
C VAL A 50 5.69 11.01 -0.73
N PRO A 51 5.70 11.47 0.52
CA PRO A 51 6.94 11.66 1.27
C PRO A 51 7.66 10.33 1.51
N ARG A 52 8.97 10.28 1.28
CA ARG A 52 9.83 9.14 1.65
C ARG A 52 10.41 9.41 3.03
N ARG A 53 10.13 8.53 3.99
CA ARG A 53 10.72 8.55 5.33
C ARG A 53 11.76 7.43 5.40
N TYR A 54 12.96 7.78 5.82
CA TYR A 54 14.06 6.82 6.04
C TYR A 54 14.31 6.75 7.54
N ASN A 55 14.50 5.54 8.04
CA ASN A 55 14.91 5.28 9.41
C ASN A 55 16.35 4.74 9.35
N PHE A 56 17.23 5.34 10.17
CA PHE A 56 18.62 4.95 10.32
C PHE A 56 18.80 4.16 11.61
#